data_AF-A0A812GU85-F1
#
_entry.id   AF-A0A812GU85-F1
#
_cell.length_a   1.000
_cell.length_b   1.000
_cell.length_c   1.000
_cell.angle_alpha   90.00
_cell.angle_beta   90.00
_cell.angle_gamma   90.00
#
_symmetry.space_group_name_H-M   'P 1'
#
loop_
_entity.id
_entity.type
_entity.pdbx_description
1 polymer ?
#
loop_
_entity_poly.entity_id
_entity_poly.type
_entity_poly.pdbx_seq_one_letter_code
_entity_poly.pdbx_strand_id
1 'polypeptide(L)'
;MSKKFDVVVIGAGAAGLMCAAEAGKRGRSVLVLDHAKKPGRKILISGGGRCNFTNYDVSASNYLCQNPHFVKSALSQYTNWDFISMVSKHGIEFEERDHGQLFCVDAFTAKDIVKMLLAECDMPNIQQRYQCDVHSIEKTDAGFRLHAGTENIECESLVVATGGLSMPKLGATPFGYKIAEQFEIPVITTTAGLVPFTLHKEDKEDFAELSGIAIPAEITAQDGTMFKEALLFTHRGLSGPSVLQISSFWKAGQKVTINLVPNDDIAELLERSREKHPNQSLKNTLAKVLPKRLVEVLIERKELADKPLKQFNQKEMATIVERLENWAVAPNGTEGYRTGTFLTH
;
A
#
# COMPACT_ATOMS: atom_id res chain seq x y z
N MET A 1 35.16 25.36 -8.82
CA MET A 1 35.54 24.02 -9.32
C MET A 1 34.35 23.08 -9.11
N SER A 2 33.99 22.26 -10.09
CA SER A 2 32.96 21.22 -9.92
C SER A 2 33.49 20.10 -9.03
N LYS A 3 32.67 19.60 -8.10
CA LYS A 3 32.99 18.37 -7.36
C LYS A 3 32.62 17.17 -8.23
N LYS A 4 33.51 16.18 -8.32
CA LYS A 4 33.32 14.98 -9.16
C LYS A 4 33.04 13.74 -8.30
N PHE A 5 32.08 12.93 -8.75
CA PHE A 5 31.72 11.63 -8.17
C PHE A 5 31.54 10.60 -9.27
N ASP A 6 31.66 9.32 -8.96
CA ASP A 6 31.36 8.27 -9.95
C ASP A 6 29.84 8.12 -10.10
N VAL A 7 29.13 8.14 -8.98
CA VAL A 7 27.68 7.94 -8.91
C VAL A 7 27.03 9.04 -8.07
N VAL A 8 26.00 9.70 -8.62
CA VAL A 8 25.10 10.56 -7.85
C VAL A 8 23.74 9.88 -7.75
N VAL A 9 23.20 9.77 -6.53
CA VAL A 9 21.87 9.23 -6.23
C VAL A 9 20.97 10.35 -5.72
N ILE A 10 19.85 10.59 -6.40
CA ILE A 10 18.86 11.59 -5.97
C ILE A 10 17.72 10.88 -5.22
N GLY A 11 17.64 11.14 -3.91
CA GLY A 11 16.66 10.59 -2.98
C GLY A 11 17.30 9.62 -1.99
N ALA A 12 17.26 9.93 -0.71
CA ALA A 12 17.73 9.11 0.40
C ALA A 12 16.59 8.26 1.01
N GLY A 13 15.78 7.65 0.13
CA GLY A 13 14.77 6.66 0.49
C GLY A 13 15.32 5.23 0.51
N ALA A 14 14.44 4.22 0.56
CA ALA A 14 14.83 2.81 0.59
C ALA A 14 15.73 2.43 -0.61
N ALA A 15 15.25 2.70 -1.83
CA ALA A 15 15.99 2.39 -3.06
C ALA A 15 17.31 3.17 -3.17
N GLY A 16 17.31 4.45 -2.79
CA GLY A 16 18.50 5.29 -2.92
C GLY A 16 19.60 4.92 -1.93
N LEU A 17 19.25 4.63 -0.67
CA LEU A 17 20.22 4.17 0.33
C LEU A 17 20.78 2.79 -0.04
N MET A 18 19.93 1.85 -0.48
CA MET A 18 20.39 0.54 -0.95
C MET A 18 21.34 0.67 -2.14
N CYS A 19 20.98 1.50 -3.13
CA CYS A 19 21.83 1.75 -4.30
C CYS A 19 23.18 2.36 -3.92
N ALA A 20 23.18 3.34 -3.00
CA ALA A 20 24.41 3.98 -2.54
C ALA A 20 25.33 3.01 -1.79
N ALA A 21 24.78 2.20 -0.89
CA ALA A 21 25.52 1.16 -0.17
C ALA A 21 26.16 0.17 -1.15
N GLU A 22 25.40 -0.38 -2.10
CA GLU A 22 25.92 -1.37 -3.06
C GLU A 22 26.95 -0.77 -4.04
N ALA A 23 26.78 0.48 -4.47
CA ALA A 23 27.78 1.18 -5.28
C ALA A 23 29.06 1.44 -4.48
N GLY A 24 28.94 1.85 -3.21
CA GLY A 24 30.07 2.10 -2.33
C GLY A 24 30.86 0.84 -1.99
N LYS A 25 30.18 -0.30 -1.77
CA LYS A 25 30.82 -1.62 -1.58
C LYS A 25 31.69 -2.04 -2.77
N ARG A 26 31.37 -1.54 -3.97
CA ARG A 26 32.15 -1.75 -5.21
C ARG A 26 33.27 -0.73 -5.39
N GLY A 27 33.56 0.09 -4.38
CA GLY A 27 34.63 1.07 -4.37
C GLY A 27 34.33 2.38 -5.13
N ARG A 28 33.09 2.60 -5.56
CA ARG A 28 32.71 3.83 -6.29
C ARG A 28 32.62 5.03 -5.35
N SER A 29 33.01 6.21 -5.81
CA SER A 29 32.74 7.48 -5.14
C SER A 29 31.26 7.86 -5.34
N VAL A 30 30.48 7.88 -4.26
CA VAL A 30 29.02 8.06 -4.31
C VAL A 30 28.62 9.34 -3.58
N LEU A 31 27.71 10.11 -4.17
CA LEU A 31 27.00 11.20 -3.50
C LEU A 31 25.50 10.94 -3.48
N VAL A 32 24.91 10.91 -2.28
CA VAL A 32 23.45 10.87 -2.09
C VAL A 32 22.96 12.29 -1.80
N LEU A 33 21.97 12.74 -2.58
CA LEU A 33 21.31 14.04 -2.42
C LEU A 33 19.85 13.85 -2.02
N ASP A 34 19.37 14.59 -1.01
CA ASP A 34 17.96 14.64 -0.66
C ASP A 34 17.55 16.07 -0.24
N HIS A 35 16.38 16.51 -0.69
CA HIS A 35 15.81 17.81 -0.31
C HIS A 35 15.22 17.80 1.12
N ALA A 36 14.86 16.63 1.64
CA ALA A 36 14.34 16.47 2.98
C ALA A 36 15.42 16.66 4.05
N LYS A 37 15.00 16.99 5.28
CA LYS A 37 15.90 17.18 6.43
C LYS A 37 16.53 15.88 6.95
N LYS A 38 15.88 14.74 6.73
CA LYS A 38 16.30 13.42 7.22
C LYS A 38 16.01 12.36 6.16
N PRO A 39 16.86 11.32 6.06
CA PRO A 39 16.66 10.20 5.15
C PRO A 39 15.50 9.29 5.60
N GLY A 40 15.04 8.42 4.70
CA GLY A 40 14.15 7.31 5.04
C GLY A 40 12.76 7.71 5.56
N ARG A 41 12.28 8.94 5.32
CA ARG A 41 11.04 9.46 5.95
C ARG A 41 9.81 8.59 5.72
N LYS A 42 9.67 7.97 4.54
CA LYS A 42 8.58 7.01 4.26
C LYS A 42 8.76 5.67 4.95
N ILE A 43 10.00 5.21 5.15
CA ILE A 43 10.29 3.98 5.90
C ILE A 43 9.82 4.18 7.35
N LEU A 44 10.12 5.34 7.95
CA LEU A 44 9.79 5.65 9.35
C LEU A 44 8.30 5.52 9.72
N ILE A 45 7.40 5.63 8.74
CA ILE A 45 5.96 5.56 8.95
C ILE A 45 5.31 4.31 8.33
N SER A 46 6.10 3.47 7.63
CA SER A 46 5.57 2.27 7.00
C SER A 46 5.20 1.22 8.05
N GLY A 47 4.20 0.40 7.76
CA GLY A 47 3.75 -0.65 8.67
C GLY A 47 3.38 -0.15 10.06
N GLY A 48 2.77 1.03 10.17
CA GLY A 48 2.43 1.65 11.46
C GLY A 48 3.65 2.02 12.31
N GLY A 49 4.81 2.25 11.68
CA GLY A 49 6.08 2.52 12.36
C GLY A 49 6.88 1.28 12.74
N ARG A 50 6.38 0.07 12.45
CA ARG A 50 7.11 -1.20 12.60
C ARG A 50 7.81 -1.67 11.33
N CYS A 51 7.59 -0.98 10.20
CA CYS A 51 8.10 -1.31 8.88
C CYS A 51 7.77 -2.74 8.43
N ASN A 52 6.75 -2.89 7.57
CA ASN A 52 6.62 -4.08 6.74
C ASN A 52 7.73 -4.04 5.69
N PHE A 53 8.87 -4.68 5.96
CA PHE A 53 10.10 -4.46 5.19
C PHE A 53 10.27 -5.43 4.02
N THR A 54 9.62 -6.60 4.06
CA THR A 54 9.54 -7.56 2.96
C THR A 54 8.42 -8.58 3.23
N ASN A 55 8.23 -9.53 2.32
CA ASN A 55 7.32 -10.67 2.47
C ASN A 55 8.07 -12.00 2.24
N TYR A 56 7.57 -13.11 2.79
CA TYR A 56 8.07 -14.45 2.44
C TYR A 56 7.69 -14.87 1.02
N ASP A 57 6.49 -14.52 0.57
CA ASP A 57 6.04 -14.72 -0.81
C ASP A 57 6.33 -13.46 -1.65
N VAL A 58 7.41 -13.52 -2.43
CA VAL A 58 7.81 -12.46 -3.36
C VAL A 58 8.03 -13.06 -4.74
N SER A 59 7.21 -12.64 -5.68
CA SER A 59 7.28 -13.03 -7.08
C SER A 59 6.84 -11.89 -7.99
N ALA A 60 7.06 -12.04 -9.30
CA ALA A 60 6.67 -11.01 -10.26
C ALA A 60 5.15 -10.77 -10.31
N SER A 61 4.31 -11.75 -9.92
CA SER A 61 2.86 -11.59 -9.88
C SER A 61 2.37 -10.70 -8.73
N ASN A 62 3.21 -10.42 -7.73
CA ASN A 62 2.87 -9.49 -6.64
C ASN A 62 3.06 -8.01 -7.03
N TYR A 63 3.48 -7.71 -8.26
CA TYR A 63 3.74 -6.34 -8.74
C TYR A 63 2.92 -6.00 -9.98
N LEU A 64 2.25 -4.85 -9.94
CA LEU A 64 1.55 -4.30 -11.09
C LEU A 64 2.51 -3.52 -11.99
N CYS A 65 2.69 -4.01 -13.22
CA CYS A 65 3.54 -3.38 -14.23
C CYS A 65 2.94 -3.63 -15.62
N GLN A 66 2.96 -2.61 -16.50
CA GLN A 66 2.57 -2.81 -17.90
C GLN A 66 3.46 -3.85 -18.61
N ASN A 67 4.72 -3.96 -18.17
CA ASN A 67 5.61 -5.06 -18.57
C ASN A 67 5.76 -6.05 -17.40
N PRO A 68 4.99 -7.16 -17.37
CA PRO A 68 5.02 -8.11 -16.26
C PRO A 68 6.36 -8.86 -16.11
N HIS A 69 7.26 -8.76 -17.10
CA HIS A 69 8.58 -9.39 -17.04
C HIS A 69 9.66 -8.47 -16.46
N PHE A 70 9.40 -7.16 -16.35
CA PHE A 70 10.40 -6.16 -15.98
C PHE A 70 11.06 -6.44 -14.62
N VAL A 71 10.25 -6.78 -13.60
CA VAL A 71 10.73 -6.98 -12.23
C VAL A 71 11.47 -8.31 -12.01
N LYS A 72 11.30 -9.30 -12.90
CA LYS A 72 11.81 -10.67 -12.71
C LYS A 72 13.32 -10.71 -12.48
N SER A 73 14.07 -9.96 -13.30
CA SER A 73 15.54 -9.94 -13.24
C SER A 73 16.08 -9.31 -11.95
N ALA A 74 15.42 -8.24 -11.46
CA ALA A 74 15.82 -7.60 -10.21
C ALA A 74 15.54 -8.51 -9.01
N LEU A 75 14.34 -9.09 -8.94
CA LEU A 75 13.92 -9.99 -7.86
C LEU A 75 14.77 -11.27 -7.76
N SER A 76 15.36 -11.74 -8.87
CA SER A 76 16.23 -12.92 -8.85
C SER A 76 17.68 -12.61 -8.47
N GLN A 77 18.13 -11.36 -8.61
CA GLN A 77 19.51 -10.94 -8.28
C GLN A 77 19.64 -10.43 -6.85
N TYR A 78 18.55 -9.89 -6.30
CA TYR A 78 18.45 -9.51 -4.90
C TYR A 78 17.08 -9.94 -4.37
N THR A 79 17.08 -11.06 -3.66
CA THR A 79 15.89 -11.72 -3.16
C THR A 79 15.43 -11.10 -1.84
N ASN A 80 14.19 -11.43 -1.44
CA ASN A 80 13.71 -11.13 -0.09
C ASN A 80 14.61 -11.72 1.00
N TRP A 81 15.19 -12.91 0.76
CA TRP A 81 16.11 -13.56 1.69
C TRP A 81 17.44 -12.82 1.87
N ASP A 82 17.95 -12.16 0.82
CA ASP A 82 19.15 -11.33 0.92
C ASP A 82 18.91 -10.13 1.85
N PHE A 83 17.72 -9.52 1.77
CA PHE A 83 17.34 -8.43 2.68
C PHE A 83 17.10 -8.95 4.10
N ILE A 84 16.43 -10.10 4.28
CA ILE A 84 16.24 -10.74 5.59
C ILE A 84 17.59 -11.04 6.25
N SER A 85 18.57 -11.51 5.47
CA SER A 85 19.95 -11.75 5.93
C SER A 85 20.63 -10.46 6.39
N MET A 86 20.46 -9.37 5.66
CA MET A 86 20.96 -8.05 6.06
C MET A 86 20.34 -7.58 7.39
N VAL A 87 19.01 -7.67 7.52
CA VAL A 87 18.28 -7.33 8.76
C VAL A 87 18.81 -8.15 9.94
N SER A 88 18.98 -9.46 9.75
CA SER A 88 19.50 -10.38 10.76
C SER A 88 20.96 -10.06 11.15
N LYS A 89 21.81 -9.70 10.18
CA LYS A 89 23.22 -9.31 10.42
C LYS A 89 23.34 -8.06 11.29
N HIS A 90 22.37 -7.16 11.22
CA HIS A 90 22.30 -5.97 12.09
C HIS A 90 21.62 -6.23 13.42
N GLY A 91 21.27 -7.49 13.73
CA GLY A 91 20.65 -7.88 15.00
C GLY A 91 19.24 -7.32 15.19
N ILE A 92 18.54 -7.02 14.08
CA ILE A 92 17.16 -6.53 14.13
C ILE A 92 16.24 -7.74 14.13
N GLU A 93 15.56 -7.97 15.24
CA GLU A 93 14.57 -9.04 15.35
C GLU A 93 13.27 -8.64 14.63
N PHE A 94 12.66 -9.62 13.98
CA PHE A 94 11.43 -9.46 13.23
C PHE A 94 10.49 -10.65 13.43
N GLU A 95 9.21 -10.42 13.19
CA GLU A 95 8.14 -11.41 13.24
C GLU A 95 7.43 -11.48 11.90
N GLU A 96 6.88 -12.65 11.59
CA GLU A 96 5.87 -12.81 10.57
C GLU A 96 4.51 -12.41 11.13
N ARG A 97 3.78 -11.62 10.35
CA ARG A 97 2.34 -11.35 10.53
C ARG A 97 1.56 -11.96 9.37
N ASP A 98 0.27 -11.68 9.30
CA ASP A 98 -0.63 -12.24 8.30
C ASP A 98 -0.06 -12.17 6.87
N HIS A 99 -0.26 -13.25 6.10
CA HIS A 99 0.14 -13.37 4.70
C HIS A 99 1.64 -13.18 4.45
N GLY A 100 2.51 -13.70 5.31
CA GLY A 100 3.96 -13.70 5.10
C GLY A 100 4.64 -12.35 5.29
N GLN A 101 3.93 -11.34 5.81
CA GLN A 101 4.45 -9.99 5.97
C GLN A 101 5.44 -9.92 7.13
N LEU A 102 6.63 -9.34 6.90
CA LEU A 102 7.67 -9.27 7.92
C LEU A 102 7.79 -7.87 8.52
N PHE A 103 7.65 -7.80 9.85
CA PHE A 103 7.68 -6.58 10.63
C PHE A 103 8.74 -6.63 11.73
N CYS A 104 9.29 -5.48 12.11
CA CYS A 104 10.11 -5.41 13.33
C CYS A 104 9.26 -5.75 14.56
N VAL A 105 9.81 -6.58 15.46
CA VAL A 105 9.17 -6.90 16.76
C VAL A 105 9.15 -5.70 17.69
N ASP A 106 8.48 -5.79 18.84
CA ASP A 106 8.23 -4.63 19.70
C ASP A 106 9.47 -3.86 20.18
N ALA A 107 10.61 -4.56 20.35
CA ALA A 107 11.90 -3.95 20.71
C ALA A 107 12.52 -3.11 19.58
N PHE A 108 12.06 -3.28 18.35
CA PHE A 108 12.58 -2.62 17.15
C PHE A 108 11.49 -1.85 16.41
N THR A 109 11.91 -0.88 15.60
CA THR A 109 11.01 0.01 14.87
C THR A 109 11.51 0.25 13.45
N ALA A 110 10.71 0.92 12.64
CA ALA A 110 11.13 1.41 11.33
C ALA A 110 12.38 2.30 11.39
N LYS A 111 12.68 2.93 12.54
CA LYS A 111 13.93 3.70 12.72
C LYS A 111 15.16 2.79 12.66
N ASP A 112 15.06 1.55 13.13
CA ASP A 112 16.15 0.60 13.16
C ASP A 112 16.49 0.13 11.74
N ILE A 113 15.48 -0.07 10.89
CA ILE A 113 15.69 -0.30 9.44
C ILE A 113 16.38 0.89 8.77
N VAL A 114 15.98 2.13 9.08
CA VAL A 114 16.68 3.32 8.54
C VAL A 114 18.12 3.40 9.07
N LYS A 115 18.34 3.11 10.35
CA LYS A 115 19.68 3.09 10.95
C LYS A 115 20.57 2.04 10.30
N MET A 116 20.04 0.85 10.04
CA MET A 116 20.72 -0.22 9.29
C MET A 116 21.15 0.27 7.91
N LEU A 117 20.22 0.85 7.12
CA LEU A 117 20.54 1.35 5.77
C LEU A 117 21.59 2.47 5.81
N LEU A 118 21.57 3.32 6.83
CA LEU A 118 22.59 4.37 7.01
C LEU A 118 23.95 3.78 7.41
N ALA A 119 23.97 2.74 8.24
CA ALA A 119 25.18 2.02 8.60
C ALA A 119 25.79 1.29 7.39
N GLU A 120 24.95 0.71 6.51
CA GLU A 120 25.40 0.16 5.22
C GLU A 120 25.94 1.24 4.28
N CYS A 121 25.64 2.52 4.50
CA CYS A 121 26.19 3.66 3.77
C CYS A 121 27.37 4.33 4.50
N ASP A 122 27.78 3.86 5.68
CA ASP A 122 28.86 4.47 6.48
C ASP A 122 30.23 4.00 5.97
N MET A 123 30.58 4.48 4.77
CA MET A 123 31.84 4.19 4.10
C MET A 123 32.52 5.50 3.66
N PRO A 124 33.87 5.56 3.64
CA PRO A 124 34.60 6.80 3.35
C PRO A 124 34.36 7.33 1.92
N ASN A 125 33.94 6.47 1.00
CA ASN A 125 33.63 6.81 -0.40
C ASN A 125 32.16 7.19 -0.63
N ILE A 126 31.31 7.22 0.41
CA ILE A 126 29.92 7.64 0.30
C ILE A 126 29.73 8.97 1.04
N GLN A 127 29.28 9.99 0.33
CA GLN A 127 28.84 11.26 0.90
C GLN A 127 27.32 11.37 0.86
N GLN A 128 26.73 11.95 1.90
CA GLN A 128 25.30 12.18 1.99
C GLN A 128 25.04 13.66 2.28
N ARG A 129 24.15 14.29 1.51
CA ARG A 129 23.75 15.69 1.70
C ARG A 129 22.24 15.80 1.71
N TYR A 130 21.73 16.36 2.80
CA TYR A 130 20.31 16.58 3.04
C TYR A 130 20.00 18.06 2.96
N GLN A 131 18.71 18.41 2.84
CA GLN A 131 18.28 19.79 2.59
C GLN A 131 18.96 20.40 1.36
N CYS A 132 19.19 19.57 0.34
CA CYS A 132 19.86 19.94 -0.88
C CYS A 132 18.92 19.68 -2.07
N ASP A 133 18.31 20.75 -2.57
CA ASP A 133 17.51 20.70 -3.78
C ASP A 133 18.40 20.58 -5.02
N VAL A 134 17.99 19.74 -5.98
CA VAL A 134 18.58 19.66 -7.30
C VAL A 134 17.78 20.56 -8.24
N HIS A 135 18.43 21.58 -8.80
CA HIS A 135 17.80 22.63 -9.58
C HIS A 135 17.83 22.34 -11.09
N SER A 136 18.95 21.81 -11.59
CA SER A 136 19.11 21.44 -13.00
C SER A 136 19.98 20.21 -13.16
N ILE A 137 19.74 19.48 -14.25
CA ILE A 137 20.48 18.29 -14.64
C ILE A 137 20.74 18.39 -16.14
N GLU A 138 21.98 18.25 -16.56
CA GLU A 138 22.41 18.30 -17.95
C GLU A 138 23.22 17.05 -18.28
N LYS A 139 22.98 16.47 -19.45
CA LYS A 139 23.84 15.41 -19.99
C LYS A 139 25.09 16.05 -20.58
N THR A 140 26.22 15.40 -20.36
CA THR A 140 27.54 15.79 -20.89
C THR A 140 28.18 14.61 -21.61
N ASP A 141 29.29 14.83 -22.31
CA ASP A 141 30.00 13.76 -23.02
C ASP A 141 30.53 12.67 -22.07
N ALA A 142 30.81 13.02 -20.82
CA ALA A 142 31.39 12.13 -19.81
C ALA A 142 30.38 11.64 -18.75
N GLY A 143 29.09 11.98 -18.87
CA GLY A 143 28.06 11.64 -17.87
C GLY A 143 27.06 12.78 -17.67
N PHE A 144 26.93 13.28 -16.45
CA PHE A 144 25.94 14.28 -16.06
C PHE A 144 26.56 15.42 -15.25
N ARG A 145 25.99 16.62 -15.40
CA ARG A 145 26.26 17.78 -14.55
C ARG A 145 24.96 18.19 -13.86
N LEU A 146 25.04 18.43 -12.56
CA LEU A 146 23.92 18.85 -11.73
C LEU A 146 24.25 20.18 -11.05
N HIS A 147 23.25 21.05 -10.96
CA HIS A 147 23.27 22.17 -10.03
C HIS A 147 22.45 21.80 -8.79
N ALA A 148 23.10 21.66 -7.63
CA ALA A 148 22.42 21.28 -6.39
C ALA A 148 22.83 22.18 -5.22
N GLY A 149 21.83 22.76 -4.55
CA GLY A 149 22.04 23.82 -3.57
C GLY A 149 22.78 25.00 -4.19
N THR A 150 24.05 25.19 -3.82
CA THR A 150 24.92 26.27 -4.35
C THR A 150 26.11 25.74 -5.15
N GLU A 151 26.18 24.43 -5.40
CA GLU A 151 27.34 23.78 -6.00
C GLU A 151 27.01 23.15 -7.36
N ASN A 152 28.02 23.11 -8.23
CA ASN A 152 28.01 22.30 -9.45
C ASN A 152 28.69 20.96 -9.18
N ILE A 153 27.98 19.88 -9.49
CA ILE A 153 28.40 18.50 -9.28
C ILE A 153 28.47 17.80 -10.63
N GLU A 154 29.51 17.02 -10.87
CA GLU A 154 29.65 16.19 -12.07
C GLU A 154 29.73 14.71 -11.68
N CYS A 155 29.09 13.85 -12.46
CA CYS A 155 29.15 12.41 -12.25
C CYS A 155 29.07 11.59 -13.53
N GLU A 156 29.65 10.39 -13.52
CA GLU A 156 29.52 9.45 -14.64
C GLU A 156 28.11 8.85 -14.71
N SER A 157 27.58 8.41 -13.57
CA SER A 157 26.28 7.77 -13.45
C SER A 157 25.34 8.56 -12.54
N LEU A 158 24.11 8.76 -13.01
CA LEU A 158 23.04 9.40 -12.26
C LEU A 158 21.90 8.41 -11.97
N VAL A 159 21.52 8.27 -10.70
CA VAL A 159 20.42 7.41 -10.26
C VAL A 159 19.29 8.26 -9.70
N VAL A 160 18.09 8.09 -10.25
CA VAL A 160 16.87 8.77 -9.80
C VAL A 160 16.08 7.84 -8.88
N ALA A 161 16.16 8.10 -7.57
CA ALA A 161 15.50 7.31 -6.51
C ALA A 161 14.51 8.16 -5.68
N THR A 162 13.82 9.09 -6.36
CA THR A 162 12.99 10.13 -5.73
C THR A 162 11.63 9.65 -5.20
N GLY A 163 11.27 8.39 -5.49
CA GLY A 163 9.96 7.83 -5.17
C GLY A 163 8.82 8.42 -6.01
N GLY A 164 7.58 8.16 -5.60
CA GLY A 164 6.36 8.64 -6.25
C GLY A 164 5.68 9.80 -5.51
N LEU A 165 4.44 10.14 -5.95
CA LEU A 165 3.67 11.30 -5.49
C LEU A 165 2.94 11.11 -4.15
N SER A 166 2.90 9.88 -3.61
CA SER A 166 2.20 9.60 -2.35
C SER A 166 2.85 10.34 -1.17
N MET A 167 2.02 10.88 -0.28
CA MET A 167 2.45 11.55 0.96
C MET A 167 3.34 12.79 0.73
N PRO A 168 2.84 13.84 0.04
CA PRO A 168 3.61 15.06 -0.27
C PRO A 168 4.13 15.79 0.98
N LYS A 169 3.43 15.70 2.12
CA LYS A 169 3.89 16.27 3.41
C LYS A 169 5.23 15.68 3.90
N LEU A 170 5.63 14.52 3.38
CA LEU A 170 6.89 13.86 3.70
C LEU A 170 8.03 14.17 2.72
N GLY A 171 7.77 14.98 1.68
CA GLY A 171 8.74 15.31 0.64
C GLY A 171 8.54 14.55 -0.69
N ALA A 172 7.39 13.91 -0.90
CA ALA A 172 7.10 13.36 -2.21
C ALA A 172 6.86 14.47 -3.23
N THR A 173 7.56 14.39 -4.36
CA THR A 173 7.50 15.38 -5.46
C THR A 173 7.46 14.66 -6.80
N PRO A 174 7.01 15.32 -7.88
CA PRO A 174 7.06 14.74 -9.22
C PRO A 174 8.47 14.77 -9.86
N PHE A 175 9.53 15.02 -9.09
CA PHE A 175 10.85 15.34 -9.63
C PHE A 175 11.41 14.26 -10.57
N GLY A 176 11.29 12.98 -10.20
CA GLY A 176 11.72 11.88 -11.06
C GLY A 176 10.98 11.81 -12.41
N TYR A 177 9.68 12.13 -12.43
CA TYR A 177 8.90 12.19 -13.68
C TYR A 177 9.35 13.33 -14.57
N LYS A 178 9.61 14.51 -13.98
CA LYS A 178 10.12 15.67 -14.71
C LYS A 178 11.50 15.38 -15.33
N ILE A 179 12.35 14.63 -14.64
CA ILE A 179 13.64 14.18 -15.18
C ILE A 179 13.41 13.22 -16.35
N ALA A 180 12.51 12.24 -16.20
CA ALA A 180 12.18 11.31 -17.28
C ALA A 180 11.69 12.07 -18.53
N GLU A 181 10.74 13.00 -18.37
CA GLU A 181 10.25 13.87 -19.44
C GLU A 181 11.36 14.70 -20.08
N GLN A 182 12.26 15.30 -19.29
CA GLN A 182 13.40 16.07 -19.78
C GLN A 182 14.32 15.26 -20.69
N PHE A 183 14.48 13.96 -20.41
CA PHE A 183 15.28 13.03 -21.21
C PHE A 183 14.45 12.18 -22.18
N GLU A 184 13.22 12.62 -22.49
CA GLU A 184 12.32 11.98 -23.46
C GLU A 184 11.97 10.52 -23.12
N ILE A 185 12.03 10.16 -21.84
CA ILE A 185 11.62 8.85 -21.33
C ILE A 185 10.11 8.86 -21.08
N PRO A 186 9.32 7.96 -21.70
CA PRO A 186 7.88 7.92 -21.50
C PRO A 186 7.48 7.68 -20.04
N VAL A 187 6.52 8.47 -19.55
CA VAL A 187 5.93 8.33 -18.21
C VAL A 187 4.50 7.84 -18.35
N ILE A 188 4.19 6.70 -17.71
CA ILE A 188 2.83 6.19 -17.64
C ILE A 188 2.02 7.05 -16.67
N THR A 189 0.76 7.34 -17.01
CA THR A 189 -0.19 8.04 -16.12
C THR A 189 -0.19 7.39 -14.74
N THR A 190 -0.11 8.23 -13.70
CA THR A 190 -0.06 7.76 -12.31
C THR A 190 -1.41 7.95 -11.64
N THR A 191 -1.81 6.97 -10.85
CA THR A 191 -2.98 6.99 -9.96
C THR A 191 -2.56 6.60 -8.54
N ALA A 192 -3.39 6.92 -7.55
CA ALA A 192 -3.10 6.54 -6.16
C ALA A 192 -3.43 5.06 -5.94
N GLY A 193 -2.44 4.27 -5.50
CA GLY A 193 -2.59 2.86 -5.17
C GLY A 193 -2.57 2.59 -3.68
N LEU A 194 -3.17 1.47 -3.26
CA LEU A 194 -3.38 1.11 -1.86
C LEU A 194 -4.00 2.28 -1.09
N VAL A 195 -5.20 2.68 -1.52
CA VAL A 195 -5.89 3.88 -1.06
C VAL A 195 -7.33 3.54 -0.64
N PRO A 196 -7.86 4.15 0.45
CA PRO A 196 -9.25 3.95 0.83
C PRO A 196 -10.22 4.46 -0.24
N PHE A 197 -11.37 3.81 -0.33
CA PHE A 197 -12.50 4.28 -1.11
C PHE A 197 -13.29 5.36 -0.36
N THR A 198 -13.69 6.38 -1.09
CA THR A 198 -14.71 7.33 -0.66
C THR A 198 -16.06 6.89 -1.20
N LEU A 199 -17.11 7.05 -0.39
CA LEU A 199 -18.47 6.67 -0.78
C LEU A 199 -19.28 7.88 -1.24
N HIS A 200 -20.34 7.61 -2.01
CA HIS A 200 -21.33 8.63 -2.35
C HIS A 200 -22.08 9.11 -1.10
N LYS A 201 -22.75 10.27 -1.18
CA LYS A 201 -23.30 10.96 -0.01
C LYS A 201 -24.18 10.06 0.87
N GLU A 202 -25.13 9.35 0.26
CA GLU A 202 -26.07 8.47 0.98
C GLU A 202 -25.33 7.34 1.70
N ASP A 203 -24.50 6.57 0.98
CA ASP A 203 -23.68 5.51 1.57
C ASP A 203 -22.72 6.02 2.65
N LYS A 204 -22.13 7.19 2.45
CA LYS A 204 -21.24 7.80 3.43
C LYS A 204 -21.98 8.16 4.72
N GLU A 205 -23.17 8.73 4.62
CA GLU A 205 -23.97 9.11 5.79
C GLU A 205 -24.38 7.87 6.59
N ASP A 206 -24.88 6.83 5.91
CA ASP A 206 -25.37 5.61 6.57
C ASP A 206 -24.23 4.79 7.18
N PHE A 207 -23.09 4.67 6.50
CA PHE A 207 -21.95 3.87 7.00
C PHE A 207 -21.01 4.65 7.92
N ALA A 208 -21.18 5.96 8.09
CA ALA A 208 -20.36 6.76 9.00
C ALA A 208 -20.45 6.28 10.46
N GLU A 209 -21.61 5.76 10.87
CA GLU A 209 -21.84 5.20 12.21
C GLU A 209 -21.07 3.89 12.46
N LEU A 210 -20.69 3.21 11.38
CA LEU A 210 -19.88 1.98 11.43
C LEU A 210 -18.37 2.28 11.55
N SER A 211 -17.97 3.55 11.53
CA SER A 211 -16.56 3.94 11.59
C SER A 211 -15.81 3.24 12.74
N GLY A 212 -14.72 2.56 12.40
CA GLY A 212 -13.90 1.78 13.33
C GLY A 212 -14.28 0.29 13.42
N ILE A 213 -15.40 -0.13 12.84
CA ILE A 213 -15.76 -1.56 12.73
C ILE A 213 -14.96 -2.19 11.59
N ALA A 214 -14.29 -3.30 11.90
CA ALA A 214 -13.62 -4.14 10.92
C ALA A 214 -14.25 -5.53 10.87
N ILE A 215 -14.34 -6.11 9.68
CA ILE A 215 -14.86 -7.46 9.42
C ILE A 215 -13.98 -8.18 8.40
N PRO A 216 -13.84 -9.51 8.47
CA PRO A 216 -13.31 -10.26 7.33
C PRO A 216 -14.25 -10.09 6.13
N ALA A 217 -13.70 -9.80 4.95
CA ALA A 217 -14.48 -9.66 3.72
C ALA A 217 -13.69 -10.17 2.51
N GLU A 218 -14.42 -10.65 1.49
CA GLU A 218 -13.85 -10.82 0.15
C GLU A 218 -14.35 -9.69 -0.74
N ILE A 219 -13.43 -8.97 -1.37
CA ILE A 219 -13.77 -7.89 -2.29
C ILE A 219 -13.29 -8.23 -3.68
N THR A 220 -14.21 -8.19 -4.64
CA THR A 220 -13.98 -8.52 -6.03
C THR A 220 -14.16 -7.28 -6.91
N ALA A 221 -13.14 -6.96 -7.71
CA ALA A 221 -13.19 -5.92 -8.73
C ALA A 221 -13.93 -6.42 -9.98
N GLN A 222 -14.32 -5.49 -10.85
CA GLN A 222 -15.04 -5.82 -12.07
C GLN A 222 -14.24 -6.68 -13.06
N ASP A 223 -12.91 -6.68 -12.97
CA ASP A 223 -12.04 -7.54 -13.78
C ASP A 223 -11.90 -8.98 -13.23
N GLY A 224 -12.56 -9.29 -12.10
CA GLY A 224 -12.53 -10.59 -11.44
C GLY A 224 -11.42 -10.75 -10.41
N THR A 225 -10.53 -9.76 -10.24
CA THR A 225 -9.52 -9.78 -9.17
C THR A 225 -10.22 -9.78 -7.82
N MET A 226 -9.79 -10.64 -6.90
CA MET A 226 -10.40 -10.79 -5.58
C MET A 226 -9.33 -10.81 -4.49
N PHE A 227 -9.62 -10.12 -3.37
CA PHE A 227 -8.84 -10.20 -2.14
C PHE A 227 -9.72 -10.51 -0.94
N LYS A 228 -9.31 -11.50 -0.15
CA LYS A 228 -9.90 -11.86 1.14
C LYS A 228 -9.06 -11.26 2.26
N GLU A 229 -9.57 -10.22 2.92
CA GLU A 229 -8.94 -9.67 4.12
C GLU A 229 -9.88 -8.73 4.89
N ALA A 230 -9.44 -8.18 6.01
CA ALA A 230 -10.24 -7.23 6.78
C ALA A 230 -10.67 -6.00 5.95
N LEU A 231 -11.97 -5.75 5.90
CA LEU A 231 -12.58 -4.48 5.48
C LEU A 231 -12.81 -3.64 6.74
N LEU A 232 -12.46 -2.35 6.67
CA LEU A 232 -12.66 -1.37 7.73
C LEU A 232 -13.62 -0.28 7.26
N PHE A 233 -14.69 -0.04 8.02
CA PHE A 233 -15.56 1.12 7.82
C PHE A 233 -14.92 2.38 8.41
N THR A 234 -15.05 3.50 7.71
CA THR A 234 -14.50 4.80 8.11
C THR A 234 -15.52 5.92 7.90
N HIS A 235 -15.31 7.08 8.52
CA HIS A 235 -16.15 8.28 8.32
C HIS A 235 -16.23 8.79 6.87
N ARG A 236 -15.32 8.35 5.98
CA ARG A 236 -15.29 8.79 4.57
C ARG A 236 -15.70 7.70 3.59
N GLY A 237 -15.68 6.44 4.01
CA GLY A 237 -15.97 5.29 3.18
C GLY A 237 -15.31 4.02 3.68
N LEU A 238 -14.72 3.24 2.78
CA LEU A 238 -14.19 1.91 3.08
C LEU A 238 -12.65 1.90 3.04
N SER A 239 -12.04 1.17 3.96
CA SER A 239 -10.60 0.97 4.08
C SER A 239 -10.32 -0.46 4.55
N GLY A 240 -9.16 -0.71 5.16
CA GLY A 240 -8.70 -2.05 5.53
C GLY A 240 -7.97 -2.74 4.38
N PRO A 241 -7.15 -3.76 4.66
CA PRO A 241 -6.27 -4.33 3.65
C PRO A 241 -7.00 -4.82 2.39
N SER A 242 -8.20 -5.40 2.49
CA SER A 242 -8.94 -5.86 1.30
C SER A 242 -9.29 -4.70 0.36
N VAL A 243 -9.75 -3.58 0.91
CA VAL A 243 -10.03 -2.35 0.14
C VAL A 243 -8.76 -1.74 -0.42
N LEU A 244 -7.69 -1.68 0.37
CA LEU A 244 -6.42 -1.14 -0.10
C LEU A 244 -5.89 -1.96 -1.29
N GLN A 245 -5.87 -3.29 -1.19
CA GLN A 245 -5.43 -4.17 -2.28
C GLN A 245 -6.29 -4.01 -3.54
N ILE A 246 -7.62 -4.07 -3.39
CA ILE A 246 -8.53 -4.01 -4.55
C ILE A 246 -8.56 -2.62 -5.21
N SER A 247 -8.23 -1.54 -4.48
CA SER A 247 -8.19 -0.17 -5.01
C SER A 247 -7.26 -0.01 -6.22
N SER A 248 -6.23 -0.86 -6.32
CA SER A 248 -5.28 -0.86 -7.44
C SER A 248 -5.82 -1.48 -8.73
N PHE A 249 -6.93 -2.22 -8.65
CA PHE A 249 -7.60 -2.87 -9.80
C PHE A 249 -8.92 -2.17 -10.17
N TRP A 250 -9.46 -1.36 -9.26
CA TRP A 250 -10.66 -0.58 -9.48
C TRP A 250 -10.40 0.65 -10.37
N LYS A 251 -11.33 0.92 -11.29
CA LYS A 251 -11.35 2.15 -12.11
C LYS A 251 -12.56 3.01 -11.77
N ALA A 252 -12.40 4.33 -11.93
CA ALA A 252 -13.47 5.29 -11.70
C ALA A 252 -14.75 4.92 -12.44
N GLY A 253 -15.88 4.91 -11.71
CA GLY A 253 -17.20 4.52 -12.22
C GLY A 253 -17.51 3.02 -12.13
N GLN A 254 -16.55 2.17 -11.76
CA GLN A 254 -16.80 0.74 -11.55
C GLN A 254 -17.39 0.46 -10.16
N LYS A 255 -18.11 -0.66 -10.06
CA LYS A 255 -18.53 -1.23 -8.77
C LYS A 255 -17.51 -2.25 -8.28
N VAL A 256 -17.53 -2.49 -6.98
CA VAL A 256 -16.90 -3.66 -6.34
C VAL A 256 -17.99 -4.51 -5.70
N THR A 257 -17.80 -5.83 -5.72
CA THR A 257 -18.69 -6.78 -5.04
C THR A 257 -18.01 -7.25 -3.76
N ILE A 258 -18.73 -7.25 -2.65
CA ILE A 258 -18.20 -7.56 -1.33
C ILE A 258 -19.00 -8.74 -0.75
N ASN A 259 -18.30 -9.83 -0.43
CA ASN A 259 -18.83 -10.85 0.46
C ASN A 259 -18.51 -10.44 1.90
N LEU A 260 -19.55 -10.09 2.65
CA LEU A 260 -19.47 -9.64 4.05
C LEU A 260 -19.27 -10.80 5.04
N VAL A 261 -19.46 -12.03 4.58
CA VAL A 261 -19.54 -13.26 5.39
C VAL A 261 -18.67 -14.37 4.79
N PRO A 262 -17.42 -14.10 4.39
CA PRO A 262 -16.64 -15.02 3.56
C PRO A 262 -16.18 -16.31 4.27
N ASN A 263 -16.49 -16.46 5.55
CA ASN A 263 -16.08 -17.59 6.38
C ASN A 263 -17.28 -18.44 6.84
N ASP A 264 -18.51 -18.02 6.54
CA ASP A 264 -19.73 -18.61 7.09
C ASP A 264 -20.70 -18.96 5.95
N ASP A 265 -21.27 -20.17 6.00
CA ASP A 265 -22.41 -20.53 5.14
C ASP A 265 -23.68 -19.92 5.74
N ILE A 266 -24.13 -18.80 5.17
CA ILE A 266 -25.32 -18.10 5.67
C ILE A 266 -26.59 -18.87 5.38
N ALA A 267 -26.67 -19.61 4.28
CA ALA A 267 -27.84 -20.42 4.00
C ALA A 267 -28.03 -21.49 5.09
N GLU A 268 -26.97 -22.21 5.42
CA GLU A 268 -26.98 -23.22 6.49
C GLU A 268 -27.29 -22.58 7.86
N LEU A 269 -26.68 -21.43 8.18
CA LEU A 269 -26.92 -20.71 9.43
C LEU A 269 -28.40 -20.34 9.59
N LEU A 270 -29.01 -19.80 8.53
CA LEU A 270 -30.41 -19.37 8.53
C LEU A 270 -31.36 -20.56 8.63
N GLU A 271 -31.11 -21.64 7.89
CA GLU A 271 -31.93 -22.86 7.95
C GLU A 271 -31.90 -23.49 9.33
N ARG A 272 -30.69 -23.75 9.86
CA ARG A 272 -30.50 -24.34 11.18
C ARG A 272 -31.08 -23.49 12.29
N SER A 273 -30.95 -22.15 12.19
CA SER A 273 -31.53 -21.23 13.17
C SER A 273 -33.06 -21.19 13.08
N ARG A 274 -33.63 -21.30 11.88
CA ARG A 274 -35.08 -21.35 11.68
C ARG A 274 -35.70 -22.60 12.28
N GLU A 275 -35.04 -23.75 12.18
CA GLU A 275 -35.49 -25.00 12.79
C GLU A 275 -35.44 -24.97 14.31
N LYS A 276 -34.30 -24.53 14.88
CA LYS A 276 -34.09 -24.54 16.33
C LYS A 276 -34.77 -23.39 17.06
N HIS A 277 -34.81 -22.22 16.45
CA HIS A 277 -35.27 -20.97 17.05
C HIS A 277 -36.18 -20.19 16.09
N PRO A 278 -37.35 -20.74 15.69
CA PRO A 278 -38.21 -20.14 14.67
C PRO A 278 -38.71 -18.71 14.99
N ASN A 279 -38.76 -18.35 16.28
CA ASN A 279 -39.18 -17.04 16.76
C ASN A 279 -38.01 -16.04 16.91
N GLN A 280 -36.75 -16.47 16.72
CA GLN A 280 -35.59 -15.57 16.75
C GLN A 280 -35.66 -14.60 15.56
N SER A 281 -35.28 -13.35 15.77
CA SER A 281 -35.23 -12.36 14.68
C SER A 281 -34.03 -12.57 13.77
N LEU A 282 -34.12 -12.10 12.52
CA LEU A 282 -33.00 -12.14 11.58
C LEU A 282 -31.79 -11.40 12.16
N LYS A 283 -32.01 -10.22 12.74
CA LYS A 283 -30.96 -9.40 13.36
C LYS A 283 -30.15 -10.18 14.41
N ASN A 284 -30.82 -10.87 15.33
CA ASN A 284 -30.15 -11.65 16.37
C ASN A 284 -29.46 -12.90 15.83
N THR A 285 -29.89 -13.39 14.67
CA THR A 285 -29.27 -14.54 14.00
C THR A 285 -27.98 -14.12 13.30
N LEU A 286 -28.03 -13.04 12.51
CA LEU A 286 -26.86 -12.50 11.80
C LEU A 286 -25.83 -11.90 12.77
N ALA A 287 -26.24 -11.41 13.94
CA ALA A 287 -25.32 -10.94 14.98
C ALA A 287 -24.35 -12.02 15.52
N LYS A 288 -24.53 -13.30 15.13
CA LYS A 288 -23.60 -14.40 15.42
C LYS A 288 -22.35 -14.37 14.52
N VAL A 289 -22.45 -13.77 13.33
CA VAL A 289 -21.40 -13.78 12.29
C VAL A 289 -21.01 -12.37 11.85
N LEU A 290 -21.86 -11.38 12.07
CA LEU A 290 -21.63 -9.98 11.72
C LEU A 290 -21.76 -9.06 12.94
N PRO A 291 -21.03 -7.93 12.99
CA PRO A 291 -21.24 -6.90 14.00
C PRO A 291 -22.70 -6.42 14.00
N LYS A 292 -23.33 -6.40 15.19
CA LYS A 292 -24.74 -6.03 15.35
C LYS A 292 -25.11 -4.70 14.71
N ARG A 293 -24.21 -3.70 14.82
CA ARG A 293 -24.38 -2.38 14.20
C ARG A 293 -24.44 -2.42 12.68
N LEU A 294 -23.62 -3.25 12.04
CA LEU A 294 -23.68 -3.41 10.57
C LEU A 294 -25.03 -4.00 10.16
N VAL A 295 -25.51 -5.01 10.89
CA VAL A 295 -26.83 -5.61 10.63
C VAL A 295 -27.95 -4.57 10.81
N GLU A 296 -27.87 -3.72 11.85
CA GLU A 296 -28.81 -2.62 12.08
C GLU A 296 -28.85 -1.64 10.90
N VAL A 297 -27.69 -1.18 10.42
CA VAL A 297 -27.62 -0.27 9.26
C VAL A 297 -28.20 -0.91 7.99
N LEU A 298 -27.92 -2.20 7.73
CA LEU A 298 -28.50 -2.90 6.58
C LEU A 298 -30.04 -3.01 6.68
N ILE A 299 -30.59 -3.13 7.90
CA ILE A 299 -32.04 -3.13 8.13
C ILE A 299 -32.63 -1.73 7.91
N GLU A 300 -31.98 -0.68 8.43
CA GLU A 300 -32.43 0.72 8.29
C GLU A 300 -32.45 1.17 6.83
N ARG A 301 -31.45 0.72 6.05
CA ARG A 301 -31.39 0.89 4.59
C ARG A 301 -32.39 0.04 3.81
N LYS A 302 -33.18 -0.80 4.50
CA LYS A 302 -34.15 -1.74 3.89
C LYS A 302 -33.50 -2.76 2.94
N GLU A 303 -32.20 -2.98 3.09
CA GLU A 303 -31.48 -4.05 2.40
C GLU A 303 -31.85 -5.41 3.01
N LEU A 304 -32.17 -5.43 4.31
CA LEU A 304 -32.65 -6.58 5.05
C LEU A 304 -33.94 -6.24 5.81
N ALA A 305 -34.86 -7.20 5.92
CA ALA A 305 -36.02 -7.08 6.80
C ALA A 305 -35.73 -7.77 8.14
N ASP A 306 -36.11 -7.17 9.29
CA ASP A 306 -36.00 -7.84 10.58
C ASP A 306 -37.36 -8.36 11.05
N LYS A 307 -37.56 -9.67 10.90
CA LYS A 307 -38.74 -10.39 11.38
C LYS A 307 -38.32 -11.76 11.94
N PRO A 308 -39.20 -12.47 12.67
CA PRO A 308 -38.91 -13.84 13.11
C PRO A 308 -38.57 -14.77 11.93
N LEU A 309 -37.58 -15.64 12.08
CA LEU A 309 -37.08 -16.52 11.00
C LEU A 309 -38.17 -17.35 10.33
N LYS A 310 -39.17 -17.81 11.09
CA LYS A 310 -40.33 -18.56 10.56
C LYS A 310 -41.20 -17.80 9.57
N GLN A 311 -41.09 -16.46 9.54
CA GLN A 311 -41.89 -15.61 8.66
C GLN A 311 -41.21 -15.33 7.31
N PHE A 312 -39.98 -15.79 7.12
CA PHE A 312 -39.32 -15.70 5.82
C PHE A 312 -39.66 -16.92 4.96
N ASN A 313 -40.04 -16.66 3.72
CA ASN A 313 -40.12 -17.70 2.70
C ASN A 313 -38.73 -18.00 2.11
N GLN A 314 -38.61 -19.07 1.34
CA GLN A 314 -37.34 -19.51 0.76
C GLN A 314 -36.72 -18.46 -0.18
N LYS A 315 -37.54 -17.72 -0.95
CA LYS A 315 -37.06 -16.65 -1.83
C LYS A 315 -36.49 -15.49 -1.04
N GLU A 316 -37.13 -15.08 0.06
CA GLU A 316 -36.60 -14.03 0.92
C GLU A 316 -35.29 -14.45 1.60
N MET A 317 -35.17 -15.71 2.03
CA MET A 317 -33.90 -16.24 2.57
C MET A 317 -32.79 -16.22 1.53
N ALA A 318 -33.07 -16.67 0.29
CA ALA A 318 -32.10 -16.60 -0.80
C ALA A 318 -31.66 -15.16 -1.11
N THR A 319 -32.59 -14.19 -1.06
CA THR A 319 -32.24 -12.77 -1.23
C THR A 319 -31.34 -12.25 -0.11
N ILE A 320 -31.52 -12.72 1.14
CA ILE A 320 -30.65 -12.33 2.27
C ILE A 320 -29.22 -12.85 2.03
N VAL A 321 -29.09 -14.13 1.65
CA VAL A 321 -27.80 -14.75 1.33
C VAL A 321 -27.11 -13.96 0.20
N GLU A 322 -27.81 -13.75 -0.92
CA GLU A 322 -27.30 -13.00 -2.05
C GLU A 322 -26.87 -11.57 -1.67
N ARG A 323 -27.62 -10.90 -0.78
CA ARG A 323 -27.30 -9.54 -0.34
C ARG A 323 -26.02 -9.48 0.49
N LEU A 324 -25.75 -10.50 1.30
CA LEU A 324 -24.58 -10.56 2.19
C LEU A 324 -23.33 -11.06 1.44
N GLU A 325 -23.49 -11.99 0.51
CA GLU A 325 -22.39 -12.57 -0.26
C GLU A 325 -21.99 -11.72 -1.48
N ASN A 326 -22.95 -10.98 -2.06
CA ASN A 326 -22.75 -10.17 -3.27
C ASN A 326 -23.13 -8.70 -3.04
N TRP A 327 -22.68 -8.13 -1.92
CA TRP A 327 -22.96 -6.72 -1.59
C TRP A 327 -22.23 -5.78 -2.57
N ALA A 328 -22.97 -5.16 -3.49
CA ALA A 328 -22.41 -4.29 -4.51
C ALA A 328 -22.28 -2.84 -4.02
N VAL A 329 -21.06 -2.31 -4.06
CA VAL A 329 -20.75 -0.91 -3.70
C VAL A 329 -20.20 -0.18 -4.91
N ALA A 330 -20.65 1.05 -5.12
CA ALA A 330 -20.09 1.98 -6.11
C ALA A 330 -19.26 3.04 -5.38
N PRO A 331 -17.92 2.92 -5.31
CA PRO A 331 -17.10 3.99 -4.77
C PRO A 331 -17.27 5.28 -5.56
N ASN A 332 -17.41 6.41 -4.87
CA ASN A 332 -17.40 7.73 -5.49
C ASN A 332 -16.02 8.10 -6.04
N GLY A 333 -14.97 7.57 -5.43
CA GLY A 333 -13.58 7.89 -5.73
C GLY A 333 -12.65 7.30 -4.70
N THR A 334 -11.38 7.71 -4.72
CA THR A 334 -10.40 7.37 -3.70
C THR A 334 -10.00 8.61 -2.90
N GLU A 335 -9.40 8.41 -1.74
CA GLU A 335 -8.88 9.53 -0.94
C GLU A 335 -7.62 10.20 -1.52
N GLY A 336 -7.09 9.69 -2.63
CA GLY A 336 -5.98 10.25 -3.40
C GLY A 336 -4.61 10.16 -2.71
N TYR A 337 -3.63 10.91 -3.23
CA TYR A 337 -2.22 10.82 -2.80
C TYR A 337 -1.91 11.24 -1.36
N ARG A 338 -2.87 11.85 -0.65
CA ARG A 338 -2.70 12.22 0.76
C ARG A 338 -2.71 10.99 1.68
N THR A 339 -3.43 9.94 1.29
CA THR A 339 -3.55 8.69 2.07
C THR A 339 -3.19 7.44 1.27
N GLY A 340 -3.12 7.52 -0.07
CA GLY A 340 -2.57 6.46 -0.90
C GLY A 340 -1.13 6.14 -0.49
N THR A 341 -0.82 4.86 -0.35
CA THR A 341 0.50 4.41 0.10
C THR A 341 1.49 4.40 -1.07
N PHE A 342 1.02 4.01 -2.25
CA PHE A 342 1.83 3.89 -3.47
C PHE A 342 1.18 4.59 -4.67
N LEU A 343 1.86 4.50 -5.80
CA LEU A 343 1.31 4.84 -7.11
C LEU A 343 0.96 3.56 -7.87
N THR A 344 -0.07 3.64 -8.68
CA THR A 344 -0.52 2.63 -9.65
C THR A 344 -0.67 3.26 -11.03
N HIS A 345 -1.05 2.45 -12.02
CA HIS A 345 -1.26 2.84 -13.40
C HIS A 345 -2.69 2.54 -13.85
#